data_AF-A0A3M1EJP0-F1
#
_entry.id   AF-A0A3M1EJP0-F1
#
_cell.length_a   1.000
_cell.length_b   1.000
_cell.length_c   1.000
_cell.angle_alpha   90.00
_cell.angle_beta   90.00
_cell.angle_gamma   90.00
#
_symmetry.space_group_name_H-M   'P 1'
#
loop_
_entity.id
_entity.type
_entity.pdbx_description
1 polymer ?
#
loop_
_entity_poly.entity_id
_entity_poly.type
_entity_poly.pdbx_seq_one_letter_code
_entity_poly.pdbx_strand_id
1 'polypeptide(L)'
;MRVSLALFLFLLPAVARAAEASPIIRRIEFTGVDAAEIPRLRASIPIAEGDPLQRWQVTKSVKLIYLQGNHAQVEAGIEPAGEGVLLRFSVTQRSWIAEIAFTGNETIPDGALKRLLDVEEGDDLLPDLLERQRRKIIEAFQRRGYPDVAVELRSAPIGSGGVRVTFLVREHSPRILERIVLTGSLGLPEGEIRRVIGLKPGDRLDEERLAEGLDTLQALLQAKGFLEAAIPPPRIVASGEGRASLTLLIQAGKRIHLQFVGNRAFPPKRLVESLALERNPTITSWSLGALEGRLEKFYRTKGYPFCTVTALLNEDA
;
A
#
# COMPACT_ATOMS: atom_id res chain seq x y z
N MET A 1 17.81 13.51 4.64
CA MET A 1 19.19 13.96 4.34
C MET A 1 20.16 13.15 5.20
N ARG A 2 20.79 12.12 4.65
CA ARG A 2 21.77 11.28 5.35
C ARG A 2 22.95 11.07 4.40
N VAL A 3 24.01 11.84 4.59
CA VAL A 3 25.33 11.49 4.06
C VAL A 3 25.86 10.40 4.99
N SER A 4 25.59 9.14 4.68
CA SER A 4 26.23 8.03 5.41
C SER A 4 27.61 7.80 4.80
N LEU A 5 28.62 8.38 5.43
CA LEU A 5 30.02 8.06 5.18
C LEU A 5 30.34 6.76 5.91
N ALA A 6 30.15 5.61 5.27
CA ALA A 6 30.56 4.32 5.83
C ALA A 6 32.01 4.04 5.43
N LEU A 7 32.98 4.53 6.21
CA LEU A 7 34.38 4.11 6.11
C LEU A 7 34.55 2.83 6.96
N PHE A 8 34.41 1.66 6.35
CA PHE A 8 34.71 0.39 7.03
C PHE A 8 36.23 0.16 7.04
N LEU A 9 36.85 0.39 8.20
CA LEU A 9 38.26 0.08 8.48
C LEU A 9 38.31 -1.14 9.41
N PHE A 10 38.61 -2.32 8.88
CA PHE A 10 38.90 -3.49 9.71
C PHE A 10 40.36 -3.39 10.20
N LEU A 11 40.54 -3.22 11.52
CA LEU A 11 41.86 -3.16 12.17
C LEU A 11 41.94 -4.25 13.25
N LEU A 12 42.91 -5.17 13.13
CA LEU A 12 43.35 -6.09 14.19
C LEU A 12 44.71 -5.61 14.76
N PRO A 13 45.09 -6.01 16.00
CA PRO A 13 45.85 -5.13 16.89
C PRO A 13 47.37 -5.12 16.65
N ALA A 14 47.87 -3.88 16.61
CA ALA A 14 49.13 -3.34 17.14
C ALA A 14 50.44 -4.13 16.98
N VAL A 15 51.28 -3.65 16.06
CA VAL A 15 52.74 -3.63 16.21
C VAL A 15 53.22 -2.18 16.01
N ALA A 16 54.32 -1.84 16.69
CA ALA A 16 54.81 -0.53 17.06
C ALA A 16 55.01 0.53 15.94
N ARG A 17 54.94 1.79 16.36
CA ARG A 17 55.29 3.02 15.62
C ARG A 17 56.66 2.91 14.93
N ALA A 18 56.64 2.73 13.61
CA ALA A 18 57.46 3.53 12.71
C ALA A 18 56.58 4.67 12.18
N ALA A 19 57.16 5.80 11.77
CA ALA A 19 56.48 6.70 10.85
C ALA A 19 56.32 5.93 9.53
N GLU A 20 55.31 5.06 9.43
CA GLU A 20 55.00 4.33 8.22
C GLU A 20 54.67 5.38 7.17
N ALA A 21 55.57 5.50 6.19
CA ALA A 21 55.32 6.27 4.98
C ALA A 21 53.92 5.91 4.49
N SER A 22 53.08 6.91 4.24
CA SER A 22 51.71 6.66 3.80
C SER A 22 51.76 5.74 2.58
N PRO A 23 50.98 4.64 2.56
CA PRO A 23 51.11 3.63 1.54
C PRO A 23 50.92 4.26 0.16
N ILE A 24 51.74 3.84 -0.80
CA ILE A 24 51.73 4.40 -2.15
C ILE A 24 50.50 3.87 -2.90
N ILE A 25 49.78 4.76 -3.57
CA ILE A 25 48.68 4.38 -4.44
C ILE A 25 49.25 3.74 -5.69
N ARG A 26 49.07 2.42 -5.83
CA ARG A 26 49.54 1.66 -6.99
C ARG A 26 48.59 1.76 -8.16
N ARG A 27 47.29 1.84 -7.88
CA ARG A 27 46.25 1.86 -8.90
C ARG A 27 45.01 2.59 -8.43
N ILE A 28 44.32 3.26 -9.35
CA ILE A 28 43.01 3.86 -9.12
C ILE A 28 41.99 3.26 -10.07
N GLU A 29 40.90 2.73 -9.52
CA GLU A 29 39.79 2.14 -10.28
C GLU A 29 38.50 2.91 -10.03
N PHE A 30 37.67 3.02 -11.07
CA PHE A 30 36.29 3.52 -10.97
C PHE A 30 35.33 2.40 -11.34
N THR A 31 34.33 2.15 -10.50
CA THR A 31 33.30 1.14 -10.72
C THR A 31 31.91 1.79 -10.72
N GLY A 32 30.97 1.22 -11.49
CA GLY A 32 29.59 1.72 -11.59
C GLY A 32 29.43 2.99 -12.46
N VAL A 33 30.40 3.26 -13.33
CA VAL A 33 30.39 4.34 -14.33
C VAL A 33 30.71 3.79 -15.70
N ASP A 34 30.14 4.43 -16.74
CA ASP A 34 30.46 4.11 -18.12
C ASP A 34 31.93 4.42 -18.44
N ALA A 35 32.56 3.57 -19.24
CA ALA A 35 34.00 3.68 -19.55
C ALA A 35 34.38 5.03 -20.18
N ALA A 36 33.42 5.67 -20.88
CA ALA A 36 33.58 6.99 -21.48
C ALA A 36 33.66 8.13 -20.45
N GLU A 37 33.14 7.95 -19.24
CA GLU A 37 33.16 8.97 -18.18
C GLU A 37 34.45 8.93 -17.35
N ILE A 38 35.15 7.78 -17.34
CA ILE A 38 36.34 7.54 -16.50
C ILE A 38 37.44 8.60 -16.71
N PRO A 39 37.84 9.00 -17.94
CA PRO A 39 38.88 10.00 -18.13
C PRO A 39 38.53 11.36 -17.49
N ARG A 40 37.26 11.75 -17.57
CA ARG A 40 36.75 13.00 -16.98
C ARG A 40 36.77 12.92 -15.46
N LEU A 41 36.28 11.81 -14.87
CA LEU A 41 36.32 11.60 -13.43
C LEU A 41 37.75 11.56 -12.90
N ARG A 42 38.66 10.89 -13.62
CA ARG A 42 40.08 10.83 -13.29
C ARG A 42 40.74 12.20 -13.28
N ALA A 43 40.44 13.05 -14.26
CA ALA A 43 40.95 14.42 -14.33
C ALA A 43 40.38 15.35 -13.24
N SER A 44 39.24 14.98 -12.63
CA SER A 44 38.57 15.80 -11.62
C SER A 44 39.10 15.62 -10.20
N ILE A 45 39.90 14.58 -9.93
CA ILE A 45 40.35 14.24 -8.58
C ILE A 45 41.82 14.64 -8.32
N PRO A 46 42.15 15.17 -7.13
CA PRO A 46 43.50 15.62 -6.78
C PRO A 46 44.39 14.47 -6.27
N ILE A 47 44.35 13.31 -6.93
CA ILE A 47 45.13 12.11 -6.56
C ILE A 47 45.59 11.40 -7.84
N ALA A 48 46.89 11.15 -7.94
CA ALA A 48 47.52 10.35 -8.99
C ALA A 48 47.98 8.97 -8.48
N GLU A 49 48.25 8.05 -9.42
CA GLU A 49 48.98 6.82 -9.09
C GLU A 49 50.45 7.20 -8.82
N GLY A 50 51.05 6.59 -7.80
CA GLY A 50 52.37 6.95 -7.27
C GLY A 50 52.32 7.93 -6.09
N ASP A 51 51.18 8.58 -5.83
CA ASP A 51 51.02 9.48 -4.69
C ASP A 51 50.98 8.70 -3.36
N PRO A 52 51.51 9.27 -2.26
CA PRO A 52 51.25 8.76 -0.92
C PRO A 52 49.76 8.92 -0.59
N LEU A 53 49.12 7.87 -0.05
CA LEU A 53 47.70 7.89 0.29
C LEU A 53 47.41 8.87 1.45
N GLN A 54 46.78 10.01 1.16
CA GLN A 54 46.32 10.96 2.18
C GLN A 54 44.79 11.00 2.28
N ARG A 55 44.26 10.82 3.49
CA ARG A 55 42.81 10.75 3.73
C ARG A 55 42.05 11.98 3.23
N TRP A 56 42.59 13.19 3.42
CA TRP A 56 41.92 14.41 2.99
C TRP A 56 41.79 14.51 1.46
N GLN A 57 42.76 13.97 0.71
CA GLN A 57 42.67 13.92 -0.75
C GLN A 57 41.57 12.95 -1.18
N VAL A 58 41.42 11.81 -0.49
CA VAL A 58 40.35 10.83 -0.77
C VAL A 58 38.98 11.47 -0.53
N THR A 59 38.78 12.12 0.63
CA THR A 59 37.53 12.84 0.94
C THR A 59 37.24 13.95 -0.08
N LYS A 60 38.27 14.71 -0.48
CA LYS A 60 38.13 15.75 -1.51
C LYS A 60 37.77 15.15 -2.87
N SER A 61 38.34 14.01 -3.23
CA SER A 61 38.06 13.28 -4.47
C SER A 61 36.61 12.78 -4.52
N VAL A 62 36.13 12.14 -3.45
CA VAL A 62 34.73 11.72 -3.32
C VAL A 62 33.79 12.90 -3.52
N LYS A 63 34.08 14.04 -2.88
CA LYS A 63 33.29 15.27 -3.02
C LYS A 63 33.31 15.81 -4.45
N LEU A 64 34.46 15.83 -5.11
CA LEU A 64 34.60 16.35 -6.48
C LEU A 64 33.88 15.48 -7.49
N ILE A 65 33.99 14.15 -7.37
CA ILE A 65 33.23 13.20 -8.20
C ILE A 65 31.74 13.45 -8.01
N TYR A 66 31.24 13.52 -6.76
CA TYR A 66 29.83 13.78 -6.49
C TYR A 66 29.31 15.08 -7.14
N LEU A 67 30.12 16.14 -7.14
CA LEU A 67 29.77 17.45 -7.73
C LEU A 67 29.78 17.47 -9.26
N GLN A 68 30.35 16.45 -9.93
CA GLN A 68 30.34 16.35 -11.40
C GLN A 68 28.93 16.14 -11.98
N GLY A 69 27.95 15.76 -11.13
CA GLY A 69 26.55 15.62 -11.47
C GLY A 69 26.17 14.20 -11.90
N ASN A 70 24.88 13.86 -11.74
CA ASN A 70 24.28 12.57 -12.10
C ASN A 70 24.69 11.34 -11.26
N HIS A 71 25.27 11.53 -10.07
CA HIS A 71 25.62 10.44 -9.15
C HIS A 71 24.71 10.44 -7.92
N ALA A 72 24.07 9.31 -7.63
CA ALA A 72 23.32 9.06 -6.41
C ALA A 72 24.23 8.83 -5.20
N GLN A 73 25.37 8.16 -5.41
CA GLN A 73 26.31 7.80 -4.35
C GLN A 73 27.73 7.71 -4.91
N VAL A 74 28.72 8.10 -4.08
CA VAL A 74 30.14 7.96 -4.38
C VAL A 74 30.83 7.47 -3.11
N GLU A 75 31.49 6.33 -3.20
CA GLU A 75 32.27 5.73 -2.12
C GLU A 75 33.71 5.50 -2.55
N ALA A 76 34.63 5.49 -1.58
CA ALA A 76 36.01 5.14 -1.80
C ALA A 76 36.38 3.95 -0.92
N GLY A 77 36.78 2.84 -1.56
CA GLY A 77 37.36 1.67 -0.93
C GLY A 77 38.88 1.64 -1.11
N ILE A 78 39.59 1.12 -0.11
CA ILE A 78 41.03 0.94 -0.16
C ILE A 78 41.31 -0.55 0.03
N GLU A 79 41.98 -1.15 -0.94
CA GLU A 79 42.34 -2.57 -0.94
C GLU A 79 43.88 -2.70 -0.97
N PRO A 80 44.49 -3.62 -0.21
CA PRO A 80 45.94 -3.87 -0.30
C PRO A 80 46.34 -4.35 -1.69
N ALA A 81 47.43 -3.81 -2.24
CA ALA A 81 47.95 -4.16 -3.56
C ALA A 81 49.49 -4.20 -3.54
N GLY A 82 50.05 -5.36 -3.18
CA GLY A 82 51.50 -5.53 -3.04
C GLY A 82 52.08 -4.62 -1.95
N GLU A 83 53.12 -3.84 -2.27
CA GLU A 83 53.73 -2.83 -1.38
C GLU A 83 52.96 -1.50 -1.33
N GLY A 84 51.71 -1.46 -1.78
CA GLY A 84 50.89 -0.26 -1.77
C GLY A 84 49.40 -0.58 -1.74
N VAL A 85 48.59 0.34 -2.26
CA VAL A 85 47.12 0.23 -2.21
C VAL A 85 46.47 0.44 -3.58
N LEU A 86 45.36 -0.26 -3.79
CA LEU A 86 44.37 0.02 -4.81
C LEU A 86 43.30 0.92 -4.19
N LEU A 87 43.05 2.07 -4.81
CA LEU A 87 41.96 2.98 -4.43
C LEU A 87 40.81 2.80 -5.42
N ARG A 88 39.69 2.26 -4.96
CA ARG A 88 38.48 2.01 -5.77
C ARG A 88 37.43 3.08 -5.46
N PHE A 89 37.04 3.86 -6.46
CA PHE A 89 35.88 4.74 -6.37
C PHE A 89 34.65 4.05 -6.93
N SER A 90 33.71 3.68 -6.05
CA SER A 90 32.43 3.12 -6.44
C SER A 90 31.42 4.24 -6.61
N VAL A 91 30.95 4.44 -7.83
CA VAL A 91 29.98 5.48 -8.19
C VAL A 91 28.67 4.82 -8.57
N THR A 92 27.57 5.32 -8.02
CA THR A 92 26.22 4.89 -8.41
C THR A 92 25.55 6.05 -9.10
N GLN A 93 25.14 5.89 -10.36
CA GLN A 93 24.40 6.92 -11.08
C GLN A 93 23.00 7.12 -10.47
N ARG A 94 22.47 8.35 -10.60
CA ARG A 94 21.08 8.64 -10.26
C ARG A 94 20.21 8.10 -11.38
N SER A 95 19.36 7.13 -11.05
CA SER A 95 18.38 6.59 -11.98
C SER A 95 17.00 7.16 -11.67
N TRP A 96 16.19 7.35 -12.71
CA TRP A 96 14.81 7.80 -12.60
C TRP A 96 13.90 6.89 -13.42
N ILE A 97 12.62 6.83 -13.04
CA ILE A 97 11.61 6.02 -13.71
C ILE A 97 11.23 6.73 -15.00
N ALA A 98 11.73 6.26 -16.13
CA ALA A 98 11.43 6.88 -17.41
C ALA A 98 10.15 6.35 -18.05
N GLU A 99 9.76 5.12 -17.71
CA GLU A 99 8.53 4.49 -18.20
C GLU A 99 8.06 3.43 -17.21
N ILE A 100 6.75 3.35 -16.97
CA ILE A 100 6.11 2.26 -16.22
C ILE A 100 5.26 1.43 -17.19
N ALA A 101 5.59 0.15 -17.29
CA ALA A 101 4.90 -0.82 -18.14
C ALA A 101 4.39 -2.02 -17.34
N PHE A 102 3.32 -2.65 -17.84
CA PHE A 102 2.73 -3.87 -17.30
C PHE A 102 2.63 -4.92 -18.40
N THR A 103 2.69 -6.20 -18.03
CA THR A 103 2.51 -7.29 -18.98
C THR A 103 1.87 -8.47 -18.26
N GLY A 104 0.93 -9.16 -18.91
CA GLY A 104 0.24 -10.33 -18.35
C GLY A 104 -0.88 -10.01 -17.36
N ASN A 105 -1.31 -8.74 -17.30
CA ASN A 105 -2.46 -8.26 -16.54
C ASN A 105 -3.71 -8.19 -17.42
N GLU A 106 -4.45 -9.29 -17.51
CA GLU A 106 -5.70 -9.41 -18.26
C GLU A 106 -6.91 -8.92 -17.44
N THR A 107 -6.91 -9.15 -16.13
CA THR A 107 -8.02 -8.78 -15.24
C THR A 107 -8.05 -7.29 -14.90
N ILE A 108 -6.88 -6.68 -14.67
CA ILE A 108 -6.77 -5.28 -14.27
C ILE A 108 -6.05 -4.52 -15.38
N PRO A 109 -6.72 -3.54 -16.03
CA PRO A 109 -6.10 -2.80 -17.12
C PRO A 109 -4.98 -1.89 -16.62
N ASP A 110 -3.98 -1.64 -17.48
CA ASP A 110 -2.80 -0.82 -17.20
C ASP A 110 -3.15 0.53 -16.56
N GLY A 111 -4.17 1.23 -17.06
CA GLY A 111 -4.58 2.53 -16.52
C GLY A 111 -5.08 2.45 -15.08
N ALA A 112 -5.70 1.33 -14.67
CA ALA A 112 -6.10 1.12 -13.28
C ALA A 112 -4.88 0.76 -12.41
N LEU A 113 -3.94 -0.04 -12.92
CA LEU A 113 -2.69 -0.32 -12.22
C LEU A 113 -1.82 0.92 -12.06
N LYS A 114 -1.68 1.78 -13.07
CA LYS A 114 -0.96 3.06 -12.97
C LYS A 114 -1.52 3.94 -11.85
N ARG A 115 -2.86 4.08 -11.79
CA ARG A 115 -3.54 4.86 -10.73
C ARG A 115 -3.42 4.26 -9.33
N LEU A 116 -3.09 2.98 -9.21
CA LEU A 116 -2.88 2.31 -7.93
C LEU A 116 -1.50 2.61 -7.32
N LEU A 117 -0.51 2.91 -8.15
CA LEU A 117 0.86 3.14 -7.71
C LEU A 117 1.01 4.54 -7.07
N ASP A 118 1.89 4.64 -6.08
CA ASP A 118 2.34 5.94 -5.52
C ASP A 118 3.62 6.46 -6.20
N VAL A 119 3.89 6.01 -7.43
CA VAL A 119 5.05 6.44 -8.23
C VAL A 119 4.61 6.77 -9.63
N GLU A 120 5.27 7.75 -10.20
CA GLU A 120 5.01 8.23 -11.55
C GLU A 120 6.29 8.24 -12.39
N GLU A 121 6.11 8.36 -13.70
CA GLU A 121 7.22 8.58 -14.63
C GLU A 121 7.85 9.95 -14.33
N GLY A 122 9.17 9.99 -14.17
CA GLY A 122 9.93 11.15 -13.70
C GLY A 122 10.46 11.02 -12.28
N ASP A 123 9.89 10.13 -11.45
CA ASP A 123 10.34 9.91 -10.07
C ASP A 123 11.72 9.26 -10.00
N ASP A 124 12.41 9.46 -8.87
CA ASP A 124 13.66 8.75 -8.58
C ASP A 124 13.43 7.24 -8.49
N LEU A 125 14.31 6.47 -9.15
CA LEU A 125 14.24 5.02 -9.14
C LEU A 125 14.79 4.48 -7.82
N LEU A 126 13.91 4.31 -6.84
CA LEU A 126 14.24 3.74 -5.54
C LEU A 126 13.77 2.28 -5.44
N PRO A 127 14.67 1.28 -5.29
CA PRO A 127 14.30 -0.14 -5.24
C PRO A 127 13.23 -0.48 -4.20
N ASP A 128 13.37 0.07 -2.98
CA ASP A 128 12.41 -0.15 -1.89
C ASP A 128 11.01 0.40 -2.20
N LEU A 129 10.95 1.47 -2.98
CA LEU A 129 9.69 2.07 -3.41
C LEU A 129 9.01 1.19 -4.46
N LEU A 130 9.75 0.70 -5.45
CA LEU A 130 9.22 -0.23 -6.46
C LEU A 130 8.71 -1.52 -5.85
N GLU A 131 9.41 -2.05 -4.85
CA GLU A 131 8.98 -3.27 -4.15
C GLU A 131 7.67 -3.05 -3.37
N ARG A 132 7.44 -1.85 -2.82
CA ARG A 132 6.13 -1.49 -2.25
C ARG A 132 5.04 -1.46 -3.32
N GLN A 133 5.32 -0.89 -4.48
CA GLN A 133 4.36 -0.86 -5.59
C GLN A 133 4.03 -2.27 -6.10
N ARG A 134 5.03 -3.15 -6.21
CA ARG A 134 4.85 -4.56 -6.56
C ARG A 134 3.87 -5.27 -5.62
N ARG A 135 4.01 -5.03 -4.30
CA ARG A 135 3.09 -5.57 -3.29
C ARG A 135 1.66 -5.04 -3.45
N LYS A 136 1.49 -3.75 -3.74
CA LYS A 136 0.15 -3.19 -4.01
C LYS A 136 -0.54 -3.87 -5.19
N ILE A 137 0.20 -4.14 -6.27
CA ILE A 137 -0.33 -4.85 -7.43
C ILE A 137 -0.77 -6.26 -7.02
N ILE A 138 0.07 -7.00 -6.28
CA ILE A 138 -0.29 -8.33 -5.74
C ILE A 138 -1.58 -8.27 -4.93
N GLU A 139 -1.67 -7.35 -3.96
CA GLU A 139 -2.86 -7.20 -3.12
C GLU A 139 -4.12 -6.89 -3.95
N ALA A 140 -4.01 -6.06 -4.99
CA ALA A 140 -5.13 -5.73 -5.86
C ALA A 140 -5.64 -6.94 -6.66
N PHE A 141 -4.74 -7.81 -7.13
CA PHE A 141 -5.13 -9.06 -7.78
C PHE A 141 -5.71 -10.08 -6.79
N GLN A 142 -5.13 -10.18 -5.58
CA GLN A 142 -5.64 -11.06 -4.52
C GLN A 142 -7.07 -10.69 -4.10
N ARG A 143 -7.36 -9.40 -3.93
CA ARG A 143 -8.74 -8.91 -3.65
C ARG A 143 -9.72 -9.20 -4.79
N ARG A 144 -9.23 -9.29 -6.03
CA ARG A 144 -10.04 -9.70 -7.19
C ARG A 144 -10.12 -11.21 -7.36
N GLY A 145 -9.62 -11.98 -6.40
CA GLY A 145 -9.75 -13.44 -6.39
C GLY A 145 -8.59 -14.19 -7.04
N TYR A 146 -7.41 -13.59 -7.21
CA TYR A 146 -6.20 -14.28 -7.68
C TYR A 146 -5.21 -14.45 -6.51
N PRO A 147 -5.40 -15.49 -5.65
CA PRO A 147 -4.60 -15.65 -4.45
C PRO A 147 -3.11 -15.93 -4.75
N ASP A 148 -2.85 -16.65 -5.84
CA ASP A 148 -1.54 -17.16 -6.22
C ASP A 148 -0.84 -16.27 -7.26
N VAL A 149 -1.33 -15.04 -7.47
CA VAL A 149 -0.74 -14.07 -8.40
C VAL A 149 0.75 -13.87 -8.11
N ALA A 150 1.56 -13.92 -9.15
CA ALA A 150 2.98 -13.61 -9.08
C ALA A 150 3.26 -12.34 -9.88
N VAL A 151 3.94 -11.39 -9.26
CA VAL A 151 4.39 -10.17 -9.93
C VAL A 151 5.90 -10.09 -9.83
N GLU A 152 6.56 -10.05 -10.98
CA GLU A 152 8.00 -9.92 -11.11
C GLU A 152 8.36 -8.52 -11.59
N LEU A 153 9.36 -7.92 -10.97
CA LEU A 153 9.87 -6.60 -11.32
C LEU A 153 11.08 -6.74 -12.24
N ARG A 154 11.02 -6.13 -13.43
CA ARG A 154 12.16 -6.01 -14.34
C ARG A 154 12.47 -4.54 -14.57
N SER A 155 13.75 -4.22 -14.62
CA SER A 155 14.25 -2.89 -14.98
C SER A 155 15.22 -2.98 -16.15
N ALA A 156 15.07 -2.06 -17.10
CA ALA A 156 15.95 -1.95 -18.26
C ALA A 156 16.35 -0.48 -18.46
N PRO A 157 17.66 -0.15 -18.55
CA PRO A 157 18.09 1.18 -18.91
C PRO A 157 17.58 1.56 -20.31
N ILE A 158 17.10 2.79 -20.48
CA ILE A 158 16.67 3.32 -21.78
C ILE A 158 17.49 4.54 -22.23
N GLY A 159 18.59 4.84 -21.52
CA GLY A 159 19.53 5.92 -21.83
C GLY A 159 19.43 7.11 -20.87
N SER A 160 20.52 7.87 -20.73
CA SER A 160 20.58 9.11 -19.93
C SER A 160 20.13 8.97 -18.47
N GLY A 161 20.39 7.83 -17.82
CA GLY A 161 19.95 7.52 -16.45
C GLY A 161 18.46 7.15 -16.33
N GLY A 162 17.69 7.20 -17.42
CA GLY A 162 16.31 6.75 -17.45
C GLY A 162 16.20 5.24 -17.46
N VAL A 163 15.29 4.71 -16.65
CA VAL A 163 15.04 3.27 -16.53
C VAL A 163 13.56 2.97 -16.79
N ARG A 164 13.29 2.03 -17.70
CA ARG A 164 11.97 1.43 -17.85
C ARG A 164 11.78 0.41 -16.75
N VAL A 165 10.67 0.52 -16.03
CA VAL A 165 10.22 -0.44 -15.03
C VAL A 165 9.05 -1.23 -15.58
N THR A 166 9.18 -2.55 -15.61
CA THR A 166 8.13 -3.45 -16.09
C THR A 166 7.69 -4.38 -14.98
N PHE A 167 6.40 -4.35 -14.67
CA PHE A 167 5.74 -5.31 -13.79
C PHE A 167 5.18 -6.46 -14.63
N LEU A 168 5.86 -7.60 -14.59
CA LEU A 168 5.42 -8.84 -15.23
C LEU A 168 4.44 -9.55 -14.30
N VAL A 169 3.17 -9.54 -14.65
CA VAL A 169 2.09 -10.17 -13.89
C VAL A 169 1.82 -11.56 -14.45
N ARG A 170 1.72 -12.54 -13.54
CA ARG A 170 1.18 -13.87 -13.81
C ARG A 170 0.01 -14.07 -12.87
N GLU A 171 -1.21 -13.94 -13.40
CA GLU A 171 -2.43 -13.97 -12.58
C GLU A 171 -2.67 -15.35 -11.94
N HIS A 172 -2.28 -16.42 -12.63
CA HIS A 172 -2.61 -17.80 -12.27
C HIS A 172 -4.14 -18.02 -12.22
N SER A 173 -4.57 -19.17 -11.69
CA SER A 173 -5.99 -19.54 -11.67
C SER A 173 -6.74 -18.69 -10.64
N PRO A 174 -7.94 -18.16 -11.00
CA PRO A 174 -8.79 -17.47 -10.05
C PRO A 174 -9.34 -18.44 -9.01
N ARG A 175 -9.66 -17.90 -7.83
CA ARG A 175 -10.40 -18.59 -6.79
C ARG A 175 -11.88 -18.62 -7.17
N ILE A 176 -12.43 -19.80 -7.38
CA ILE A 176 -13.83 -19.98 -7.79
C ILE A 176 -14.71 -20.30 -6.57
N LEU A 177 -15.87 -19.66 -6.50
CA LEU A 177 -16.88 -19.94 -5.48
C LEU A 177 -17.54 -21.29 -5.74
N GLU A 178 -17.34 -22.25 -4.83
CA GLU A 178 -17.99 -23.56 -4.89
C GLU A 178 -19.43 -23.48 -4.37
N ARG A 179 -19.63 -22.78 -3.25
CA ARG A 179 -20.93 -22.60 -2.63
C ARG A 179 -20.96 -21.35 -1.76
N ILE A 180 -22.17 -20.82 -1.59
CA ILE A 180 -22.46 -19.70 -0.70
C ILE A 180 -23.50 -20.16 0.31
N VAL A 181 -23.12 -20.20 1.59
CA VAL A 181 -23.94 -20.61 2.72
C VAL A 181 -24.39 -19.37 3.48
N LEU A 182 -25.70 -19.18 3.61
CA LEU A 182 -26.29 -18.08 4.39
C LEU A 182 -26.75 -18.65 5.73
N THR A 183 -26.33 -18.03 6.83
CA THR A 183 -26.66 -18.47 8.20
C THR A 183 -27.13 -17.31 9.08
N GLY A 184 -27.72 -17.63 10.22
CA GLY A 184 -28.22 -16.65 11.20
C GLY A 184 -29.66 -16.22 10.95
N SER A 185 -30.02 -15.03 11.44
CA SER A 185 -31.34 -14.43 11.26
C SER A 185 -31.35 -13.54 10.02
N LEU A 186 -31.77 -14.12 8.89
CA LEU A 186 -31.69 -13.46 7.59
C LEU A 186 -32.54 -12.18 7.47
N GLY A 187 -33.72 -12.15 8.12
CA GLY A 187 -34.67 -11.03 8.06
C GLY A 187 -35.38 -10.83 6.70
N LEU A 188 -34.76 -11.28 5.61
CA LEU A 188 -35.26 -11.23 4.25
C LEU A 188 -35.28 -12.63 3.62
N PRO A 189 -36.08 -12.87 2.57
CA PRO A 189 -36.02 -14.11 1.80
C PRO A 189 -34.63 -14.34 1.22
N GLU A 190 -34.16 -15.59 1.27
CA GLU A 190 -32.81 -15.96 0.83
C GLU A 190 -32.53 -15.55 -0.64
N GLY A 191 -33.53 -15.67 -1.51
CA GLY A 191 -33.41 -15.25 -2.91
C GLY A 191 -33.21 -13.75 -3.10
N GLU A 192 -33.75 -12.91 -2.21
CA GLU A 192 -33.52 -11.45 -2.22
C GLU A 192 -32.08 -11.15 -1.80
N ILE A 193 -31.62 -11.80 -0.71
CA ILE A 193 -30.24 -11.68 -0.21
C ILE A 193 -29.22 -12.07 -1.29
N ARG A 194 -29.42 -13.23 -1.94
CA ARG A 194 -28.53 -13.72 -3.01
C ARG A 194 -28.48 -12.77 -4.22
N ARG A 195 -29.61 -12.14 -4.57
CA ARG A 195 -29.64 -11.14 -5.65
C ARG A 195 -28.83 -9.90 -5.30
N VAL A 196 -28.91 -9.43 -4.05
CA VAL A 196 -28.22 -8.22 -3.58
C VAL A 196 -26.71 -8.45 -3.42
N ILE A 197 -26.28 -9.60 -2.88
CA ILE A 197 -24.86 -9.95 -2.81
C ILE A 197 -24.24 -9.99 -4.21
N GLY A 198 -25.01 -10.41 -5.21
CA GLY A 198 -24.57 -10.36 -6.60
C GLY A 198 -23.47 -11.37 -6.96
N LEU A 199 -23.25 -12.39 -6.14
CA LEU A 199 -22.33 -13.50 -6.40
C LEU A 199 -23.07 -14.84 -6.37
N LYS A 200 -22.62 -15.78 -7.20
CA LYS A 200 -23.19 -17.12 -7.33
C LYS A 200 -22.08 -18.17 -7.33
N PRO A 201 -22.41 -19.43 -6.97
CA PRO A 201 -21.52 -20.56 -7.24
C PRO A 201 -21.08 -20.59 -8.70
N GLY A 202 -19.79 -20.80 -8.95
CA GLY A 202 -19.15 -20.74 -10.26
C GLY A 202 -18.50 -19.38 -10.57
N ASP A 203 -18.89 -18.31 -9.88
CA ASP A 203 -18.25 -17.01 -10.04
C ASP A 203 -16.84 -17.00 -9.42
N ARG A 204 -15.99 -16.11 -9.93
CA ARG A 204 -14.74 -15.74 -9.25
C ARG A 204 -15.07 -15.09 -7.90
N LEU A 205 -14.36 -15.50 -6.85
CA LEU A 205 -14.44 -14.86 -5.53
C LEU A 205 -13.73 -13.50 -5.59
N ASP A 206 -14.46 -12.51 -6.08
CA ASP A 206 -14.05 -11.11 -6.08
C ASP A 206 -14.46 -10.47 -4.75
N GLU A 207 -13.48 -10.21 -3.89
CA GLU A 207 -13.69 -9.68 -2.54
C GLU A 207 -14.14 -8.21 -2.56
N GLU A 208 -13.74 -7.43 -3.57
CA GLU A 208 -14.23 -6.05 -3.75
C GLU A 208 -15.72 -6.06 -4.04
N ARG A 209 -16.16 -6.87 -5.02
CA ARG A 209 -17.58 -7.02 -5.34
C ARG A 209 -18.38 -7.61 -4.18
N LEU A 210 -17.81 -8.56 -3.43
CA LEU A 210 -18.44 -9.09 -2.23
C LEU A 210 -18.66 -7.98 -1.20
N ALA A 211 -17.65 -7.17 -0.91
CA ALA A 211 -17.76 -6.06 0.05
C ALA A 211 -18.86 -5.07 -0.36
N GLU A 212 -18.91 -4.66 -1.63
CA GLU A 212 -19.97 -3.80 -2.16
C GLU A 212 -21.37 -4.43 -2.02
N GLY A 213 -21.49 -5.73 -2.29
CA GLY A 213 -22.73 -6.48 -2.13
C GLY A 213 -23.18 -6.57 -0.66
N LEU A 214 -22.25 -6.75 0.29
CA LEU A 214 -22.55 -6.76 1.71
C LEU A 214 -22.96 -5.38 2.23
N ASP A 215 -22.31 -4.30 1.78
CA ASP A 215 -22.70 -2.92 2.10
C ASP A 215 -24.11 -2.61 1.60
N THR A 216 -24.43 -3.07 0.38
CA THR A 216 -25.77 -2.91 -0.20
C THR A 216 -26.81 -3.71 0.58
N LEU A 217 -26.48 -4.93 1.00
CA LEU A 217 -27.35 -5.77 1.82
C LEU A 217 -27.61 -5.16 3.20
N GLN A 218 -26.57 -4.62 3.84
CA GLN A 218 -26.68 -3.91 5.11
C GLN A 218 -27.64 -2.71 5.00
N ALA A 219 -27.47 -1.89 3.95
CA ALA A 219 -28.36 -0.76 3.69
C ALA A 219 -29.81 -1.19 3.41
N LEU A 220 -30.01 -2.29 2.67
CA LEU A 220 -31.33 -2.84 2.39
C LEU A 220 -32.03 -3.33 3.66
N LEU A 221 -31.32 -4.05 4.53
CA LEU A 221 -31.85 -4.52 5.82
C LEU A 221 -32.31 -3.33 6.67
N GLN A 222 -31.48 -2.31 6.80
CA GLN A 222 -31.83 -1.08 7.53
C GLN A 222 -33.06 -0.39 6.93
N ALA A 223 -33.13 -0.27 5.60
CA ALA A 223 -34.28 0.31 4.90
C ALA A 223 -35.59 -0.49 5.12
N LYS A 224 -35.49 -1.80 5.36
CA LYS A 224 -36.64 -2.67 5.66
C LYS A 224 -37.06 -2.64 7.14
N GLY A 225 -36.34 -1.90 7.98
CA GLY A 225 -36.60 -1.72 9.42
C GLY A 225 -35.73 -2.59 10.33
N PHE A 226 -34.74 -3.31 9.79
CA PHE A 226 -33.76 -4.07 10.57
C PHE A 226 -32.60 -3.14 10.97
N LEU A 227 -32.86 -2.24 11.91
CA LEU A 227 -31.92 -1.18 12.26
C LEU A 227 -30.64 -1.75 12.90
N GLU A 228 -30.79 -2.76 13.74
CA GLU A 228 -29.70 -3.49 14.42
C GLU A 228 -29.01 -4.54 13.54
N ALA A 229 -29.30 -4.56 12.23
CA ALA A 229 -28.70 -5.53 11.33
C ALA A 229 -27.17 -5.49 11.43
N ALA A 230 -26.56 -6.66 11.56
CA ALA A 230 -25.12 -6.83 11.58
C ALA A 230 -24.73 -7.97 10.63
N ILE A 231 -23.73 -7.69 9.80
CA ILE A 231 -23.14 -8.65 8.88
C ILE A 231 -21.64 -8.67 9.19
N PRO A 232 -21.17 -9.56 10.10
CA PRO A 232 -19.74 -9.71 10.37
C PRO A 232 -18.98 -10.15 9.11
N PRO A 233 -17.64 -9.98 9.09
CA PRO A 233 -16.82 -10.39 7.95
C PRO A 233 -17.09 -11.83 7.51
N PRO A 234 -17.16 -12.09 6.19
CA PRO A 234 -17.42 -13.41 5.64
C PRO A 234 -16.35 -14.43 6.06
N ARG A 235 -16.77 -15.67 6.32
CA ARG A 235 -15.81 -16.77 6.47
C ARG A 235 -15.59 -17.44 5.12
N ILE A 236 -14.35 -17.37 4.63
CA ILE A 236 -13.93 -17.99 3.37
C ILE A 236 -13.07 -19.21 3.71
N VAL A 237 -13.47 -20.38 3.23
CA VAL A 237 -12.73 -21.64 3.44
C VAL A 237 -12.31 -22.20 2.08
N ALA A 238 -11.01 -22.35 1.87
CA ALA A 238 -10.49 -22.99 0.67
C ALA A 238 -10.85 -24.49 0.67
N SER A 239 -11.29 -24.99 -0.49
CA SER A 239 -11.79 -26.37 -0.68
C SER A 239 -10.82 -27.24 -1.51
N GLY A 240 -9.60 -26.73 -1.77
CA GLY A 240 -8.67 -27.34 -2.74
C GLY A 240 -8.96 -26.92 -4.19
N GLU A 241 -8.02 -27.17 -5.10
CA GLU A 241 -8.17 -26.91 -6.56
C GLU A 241 -8.59 -25.47 -6.93
N GLY A 242 -8.16 -24.47 -6.17
CA GLY A 242 -8.55 -23.08 -6.41
C GLY A 242 -10.02 -22.79 -6.12
N ARG A 243 -10.73 -23.65 -5.39
CA ARG A 243 -12.13 -23.43 -5.00
C ARG A 243 -12.25 -22.95 -3.55
N ALA A 244 -13.33 -22.23 -3.26
CA ALA A 244 -13.65 -21.80 -1.90
C ALA A 244 -15.15 -21.84 -1.60
N SER A 245 -15.48 -22.18 -0.37
CA SER A 245 -16.81 -22.03 0.22
C SER A 245 -16.90 -20.70 0.96
N LEU A 246 -17.93 -19.92 0.68
CA LEU A 246 -18.24 -18.66 1.35
C LEU A 246 -19.38 -18.86 2.34
N THR A 247 -19.17 -18.51 3.62
CA THR A 247 -20.21 -18.51 4.64
C THR A 247 -20.47 -17.08 5.10
N LEU A 248 -21.71 -16.62 4.95
CA LEU A 248 -22.19 -15.33 5.39
C LEU A 248 -23.12 -15.51 6.59
N LEU A 249 -22.69 -14.99 7.73
CA LEU A 249 -23.55 -14.87 8.90
C LEU A 249 -24.29 -13.54 8.83
N ILE A 250 -25.61 -13.59 8.80
CA ILE A 250 -26.47 -12.40 8.80
C ILE A 250 -27.25 -12.38 10.11
N GLN A 251 -27.17 -11.26 10.81
CA GLN A 251 -27.92 -11.02 12.03
C GLN A 251 -28.81 -9.80 11.80
N ALA A 252 -29.98 -10.00 11.19
CA ALA A 252 -30.90 -8.89 10.90
C ALA A 252 -31.45 -8.24 12.19
N GLY A 253 -31.54 -9.00 13.28
CA GLY A 253 -32.14 -8.52 14.52
C GLY A 253 -33.67 -8.39 14.42
N LYS A 254 -34.27 -7.65 15.37
CA LYS A 254 -35.70 -7.38 15.35
C LYS A 254 -36.03 -6.29 14.33
N ARG A 255 -37.21 -6.37 13.72
CA ARG A 255 -37.72 -5.29 12.88
C ARG A 255 -38.27 -4.19 13.79
N ILE A 256 -37.76 -2.98 13.64
CA ILE A 256 -38.15 -1.81 14.43
C ILE A 256 -38.95 -0.87 13.54
N HIS A 257 -40.14 -0.49 13.99
CA HIS A 257 -40.94 0.55 13.36
C HIS A 257 -40.88 1.82 14.20
N LEU A 258 -40.33 2.89 13.62
CA LEU A 258 -40.22 4.17 14.30
C LEU A 258 -41.52 4.96 14.14
N GLN A 259 -42.15 5.26 15.27
CA GLN A 259 -43.27 6.19 15.35
C GLN A 259 -42.82 7.47 16.06
N PHE A 260 -43.19 8.61 15.49
CA PHE A 260 -42.90 9.92 16.08
C PHE A 260 -44.21 10.55 16.53
N VAL A 261 -44.24 10.97 17.79
CA VAL A 261 -45.38 11.65 18.40
C VAL A 261 -44.91 13.00 18.92
N GLY A 262 -45.71 14.05 18.71
CA GLY A 262 -45.39 15.42 19.16
C GLY A 262 -44.44 16.20 18.26
N ASN A 263 -43.95 15.63 17.16
CA ASN A 263 -43.08 16.28 16.19
C ASN A 263 -43.84 17.30 15.31
N ARG A 264 -43.99 18.54 15.80
CA ARG A 264 -44.64 19.62 15.05
C ARG A 264 -43.69 20.37 14.11
N ALA A 265 -42.41 20.44 14.46
CA ALA A 265 -41.42 21.21 13.72
C ALA A 265 -40.90 20.50 12.45
N PHE A 266 -40.82 19.17 12.49
CA PHE A 266 -40.30 18.37 11.39
C PHE A 266 -41.20 17.16 11.10
N PRO A 267 -41.45 16.85 9.82
CA PRO A 267 -42.19 15.65 9.45
C PRO A 267 -41.37 14.39 9.80
N PRO A 268 -42.03 13.23 10.06
CA PRO A 268 -41.35 11.99 10.44
C PRO A 268 -40.21 11.59 9.48
N LYS A 269 -40.40 11.79 8.18
CA LYS A 269 -39.38 11.51 7.15
C LYS A 269 -38.05 12.23 7.43
N ARG A 270 -38.10 13.51 7.80
CA ARG A 270 -36.89 14.31 8.13
C ARG A 270 -36.19 13.80 9.38
N LEU A 271 -36.95 13.29 10.35
CA LEU A 271 -36.41 12.73 11.59
C LEU A 271 -35.70 11.39 11.31
N VAL A 272 -36.30 10.52 10.50
CA VAL A 272 -35.66 9.28 10.04
C VAL A 272 -34.36 9.57 9.29
N GLU A 273 -34.34 10.55 8.38
CA GLU A 273 -33.12 10.97 7.67
C GLU A 273 -32.02 11.42 8.63
N SER A 274 -32.39 12.17 9.69
CA SER A 274 -31.42 12.64 10.69
C SER A 274 -30.78 11.52 11.52
N LEU A 275 -31.49 10.40 11.70
CA LEU A 275 -31.00 9.22 12.42
C LEU A 275 -30.02 8.38 11.58
N ALA A 276 -30.14 8.44 10.26
CA ALA A 276 -29.37 7.63 9.31
C ALA A 276 -27.98 8.20 8.96
N LEU A 277 -27.68 9.45 9.33
CA LEU A 277 -26.51 10.19 8.84
C LEU A 277 -25.18 9.87 9.53
N GLU A 278 -25.16 9.19 10.67
CA GLU A 278 -23.90 8.80 11.34
C GLU A 278 -23.67 7.29 11.20
N ARG A 279 -23.00 6.88 10.11
CA ARG A 279 -22.31 5.59 9.97
C ARG A 279 -21.20 5.51 11.01
N ASN A 280 -21.52 5.25 12.27
CA ASN A 280 -20.52 5.00 13.31
C ASN A 280 -20.58 3.54 13.80
N PRO A 281 -19.60 2.69 13.44
CA PRO A 281 -19.57 1.27 13.79
C PRO A 281 -19.28 0.98 15.28
N THR A 282 -19.00 1.99 16.11
CA THR A 282 -18.79 1.80 17.57
C THR A 282 -20.04 1.98 18.43
N ILE A 283 -21.16 2.41 17.84
CA ILE A 283 -22.43 2.50 18.57
C ILE A 283 -23.24 1.25 18.25
N THR A 284 -22.86 0.13 18.86
CA THR A 284 -23.52 -1.18 18.78
C THR A 284 -24.87 -1.21 19.48
N SER A 285 -25.42 -0.07 19.87
CA SER A 285 -26.76 0.00 20.41
C SER A 285 -27.56 1.06 19.67
N TRP A 286 -28.56 0.61 18.93
CA TRP A 286 -29.81 1.34 18.78
C TRP A 286 -30.53 1.41 20.16
N SER A 287 -29.77 1.72 21.22
CA SER A 287 -30.33 1.99 22.53
C SER A 287 -31.21 3.22 22.38
N LEU A 288 -32.36 3.19 23.04
CA LEU A 288 -33.33 4.28 23.03
C LEU A 288 -32.63 5.63 23.31
N GLY A 289 -31.67 5.66 24.25
CA GLY A 289 -30.86 6.85 24.55
C GLY A 289 -29.98 7.37 23.41
N ALA A 290 -29.44 6.51 22.55
CA ALA A 290 -28.67 6.95 21.38
C ALA A 290 -29.58 7.61 20.32
N LEU A 291 -30.81 7.10 20.16
CA LEU A 291 -31.81 7.69 19.27
C LEU A 291 -32.29 9.05 19.79
N GLU A 292 -32.59 9.13 21.08
CA GLU A 292 -32.95 10.37 21.77
C GLU A 292 -31.86 11.42 21.58
N GLY A 293 -30.61 11.10 21.93
CA GLY A 293 -29.49 12.05 21.83
C GLY A 293 -29.24 12.56 20.41
N ARG A 294 -29.41 11.70 19.39
CA ARG A 294 -29.28 12.12 17.98
C ARG A 294 -30.39 13.07 17.56
N LEU A 295 -31.64 12.76 17.90
CA LEU A 295 -32.77 13.62 17.57
C LEU A 295 -32.68 14.94 18.33
N GLU A 296 -32.32 14.93 19.62
CA GLU A 296 -32.09 16.16 20.39
C GLU A 296 -31.00 17.02 19.75
N LYS A 297 -29.85 16.43 19.41
CA LYS A 297 -28.76 17.13 18.71
C LYS A 297 -29.24 17.73 17.39
N PHE A 298 -30.02 16.99 16.60
CA PHE A 298 -30.62 17.48 15.35
C PHE A 298 -31.53 18.69 15.59
N TYR A 299 -32.49 18.59 16.53
CA TYR A 299 -33.40 19.68 16.86
C TYR A 299 -32.65 20.93 17.37
N ARG A 300 -31.67 20.76 18.26
CA ARG A 300 -30.83 21.85 18.75
C ARG A 300 -30.08 22.58 17.63
N THR A 301 -29.52 21.83 16.69
CA THR A 301 -28.81 22.38 15.52
C THR A 301 -29.74 23.17 14.59
N LYS A 302 -31.05 22.92 14.67
CA LYS A 302 -32.09 23.64 13.89
C LYS A 302 -32.81 24.73 14.68
N GLY A 303 -32.31 25.12 15.85
CA GLY A 303 -32.84 26.24 16.62
C GLY A 303 -33.88 25.87 17.67
N TYR A 304 -33.97 24.60 18.07
CA TYR A 304 -34.85 24.13 19.14
C TYR A 304 -34.02 23.72 20.37
N PRO A 305 -33.49 24.68 21.16
CA PRO A 305 -32.54 24.40 22.24
C PRO A 305 -33.15 23.61 23.41
N PHE A 306 -34.46 23.75 23.63
CA PHE A 306 -35.21 23.13 24.72
C PHE A 306 -36.02 21.90 24.28
N CYS A 307 -35.68 21.26 23.16
CA CYS A 307 -36.34 20.03 22.77
C CYS A 307 -36.02 18.92 23.78
N THR A 308 -37.01 18.07 24.05
CA THR A 308 -36.83 16.82 24.79
C THR A 308 -37.30 15.70 23.89
N VAL A 309 -36.49 14.67 23.75
CA VAL A 309 -36.86 13.46 23.02
C VAL A 309 -36.85 12.30 23.98
N THR A 310 -37.91 11.52 23.97
CA THR A 310 -38.02 10.28 24.74
C THR A 310 -38.40 9.16 23.78
N ALA A 311 -37.64 8.09 23.78
CA ALA A 311 -37.85 6.91 22.97
C ALA A 311 -38.31 5.77 23.89
N LEU A 312 -39.39 5.11 23.50
CA LEU A 312 -39.96 3.96 24.19
C LEU A 312 -39.96 2.78 23.23
N LEU A 313 -39.56 1.60 23.71
CA LEU A 313 -39.69 0.36 22.96
C LEU A 313 -41.00 -0.31 23.38
N ASN A 314 -41.95 -0.38 22.44
CA ASN A 314 -43.12 -1.22 22.59
C ASN A 314 -42.87 -2.52 21.82
N GLU A 315 -42.95 -3.65 22.51
CA GLU A 315 -43.03 -4.94 21.84
C GLU A 315 -44.50 -5.18 21.48
N ASP A 316 -44.83 -5.17 20.19
CA ASP A 316 -46.15 -5.62 19.75
C ASP A 316 -46.31 -7.09 20.16
N ALA A 317 -47.38 -7.40 20.92
CA ALA A 317 -47.68 -8.72 21.47
C ALA A 317 -48.01 -9.77 20.40
#